data_AF-A0A0K8JHX8-F1
#
_entry.id   AF-A0A0K8JHX8-F1
#
_cell.length_a   1.000
_cell.length_b   1.000
_cell.length_c   1.000
_cell.angle_alpha   90.00
_cell.angle_beta   90.00
_cell.angle_gamma   90.00
#
_symmetry.space_group_name_H-M   'P 1'
#
loop_
_entity.id
_entity.type
_entity.pdbx_description
1 polymer ?
#
loop_
_entity_poly.entity_id
_entity_poly.type
_entity_poly.pdbx_seq_one_letter_code
_entity_poly.pdbx_strand_id
1 'polypeptide(L)'
;MSQHPNFGSGSRKIIEELCRELGISMILFDAGGTAYWGILSRIEDGRFARLTPPPGKRGVVVIAPNGDFYREDFTIVDLCNIVGKAVNVIPDIFDGCKNFRKAALTLGITDQSPIENSVTMDEKLSIPTVQVIEDNDGEPRGRDDIIDQLCFFQGQNGFNARTWGGFQFTCSRLVDIEDCLIVLTDVKLRLPGDDEKIFLNTVTLVINAILSFGISSQEECDDDCHSCP
;
A
#
# COMPACT_ATOMS: atom_id res chain seq x y z
N MET A 1 17.36 24.12 -22.11
CA MET A 1 17.19 23.97 -20.65
C MET A 1 16.30 22.76 -20.44
N SER A 2 16.89 21.63 -20.06
CA SER A 2 16.15 20.39 -19.82
C SER A 2 15.46 20.50 -18.46
N GLN A 3 14.14 20.50 -18.43
CA GLN A 3 13.37 20.44 -17.20
C GLN A 3 13.32 18.97 -16.78
N HIS A 4 14.05 18.63 -15.72
CA HIS A 4 13.88 17.34 -15.07
C HIS A 4 12.45 17.25 -14.50
N PRO A 5 11.77 16.10 -14.63
CA PRO A 5 10.48 15.88 -13.97
C PRO A 5 10.65 16.08 -12.46
N ASN A 6 9.86 16.99 -11.92
CA ASN A 6 9.92 17.42 -10.52
C ASN A 6 9.31 16.34 -9.62
N PHE A 7 10.05 15.24 -9.40
CA PHE A 7 9.65 14.15 -8.50
C PHE A 7 9.40 14.61 -7.04
N GLY A 8 9.83 15.82 -6.67
CA GLY A 8 9.83 16.30 -5.28
C GLY A 8 8.51 16.84 -4.71
N SER A 9 7.46 17.05 -5.51
CA SER A 9 6.24 17.69 -4.98
C SER A 9 5.34 16.75 -4.18
N GLY A 10 5.11 15.51 -4.64
CA GLY A 10 4.27 14.54 -3.92
C GLY A 10 4.91 14.07 -2.61
N SER A 11 6.21 13.75 -2.64
CA SER A 11 6.96 13.37 -1.44
C SER A 11 6.96 14.47 -0.38
N ARG A 12 7.03 15.74 -0.77
CA ARG A 12 6.94 16.86 0.19
C ARG A 12 5.58 16.93 0.87
N LYS A 13 4.49 16.78 0.11
CA LYS A 13 3.13 16.85 0.67
C LYS A 13 2.87 15.70 1.65
N ILE A 14 3.27 14.47 1.32
CA ILE A 14 3.11 13.35 2.26
C ILE A 14 3.94 13.54 3.53
N ILE A 15 5.15 14.13 3.45
CA ILE A 15 5.93 14.49 4.64
C ILE A 15 5.20 15.52 5.51
N GLU A 16 4.56 16.52 4.90
CA GLU A 16 3.75 17.50 5.63
C GLU A 16 2.54 16.87 6.34
N GLU A 17 1.89 15.89 5.72
CA GLU A 17 0.83 15.10 6.38
C GLU A 17 1.39 14.28 7.55
N LEU A 18 2.49 13.57 7.35
CA LEU A 18 3.13 12.77 8.39
C LEU A 18 3.54 13.60 9.60
N CYS A 19 4.01 14.84 9.40
CA CYS A 19 4.30 15.77 10.50
C CYS A 19 3.06 16.12 11.34
N ARG A 20 1.84 16.04 10.78
CA ARG A 20 0.58 16.27 11.50
C ARG A 20 0.02 15.00 12.16
N GLU A 21 0.56 13.84 11.79
CA GLU A 21 0.11 12.52 12.21
C GLU A 21 1.05 11.86 13.22
N LEU A 22 1.87 12.64 13.92
CA LEU A 22 2.71 12.15 15.02
C LEU A 22 1.84 11.53 16.13
N GLY A 23 2.25 10.38 16.64
CA GLY A 23 1.54 9.61 17.65
C GLY A 23 0.47 8.67 17.11
N ILE A 24 0.26 8.62 15.79
CA ILE A 24 -0.77 7.79 15.15
C ILE A 24 -0.19 6.43 14.71
N SER A 25 -0.98 5.36 14.88
CA SER A 25 -0.72 4.03 14.30
C SER A 25 -0.91 4.08 12.79
N MET A 26 0.14 3.73 12.04
CA MET A 26 0.12 3.79 10.59
C MET A 26 0.95 2.69 9.95
N ILE A 27 0.65 2.41 8.68
CA ILE A 27 1.50 1.64 7.78
C ILE A 27 2.16 2.61 6.80
N LEU A 28 3.48 2.52 6.64
CA LEU A 28 4.24 3.17 5.58
C LEU A 28 4.60 2.15 4.50
N PHE A 29 4.40 2.49 3.23
CA PHE A 29 4.76 1.66 2.08
C PHE A 29 5.94 2.29 1.35
N ASP A 30 7.01 1.54 1.10
CA ASP A 30 8.18 2.05 0.37
C ASP A 30 8.27 1.52 -1.08
N ALA A 31 9.06 2.18 -1.90
CA ALA A 31 9.24 1.83 -3.31
C ALA A 31 10.01 0.51 -3.50
N GLY A 32 10.60 -0.04 -2.44
CA GLY A 32 11.24 -1.36 -2.43
C GLY A 32 10.24 -2.50 -2.25
N GLY A 33 8.98 -2.21 -1.92
CA GLY A 33 7.96 -3.22 -1.62
C GLY A 33 7.89 -3.61 -0.16
N THR A 34 8.55 -2.87 0.74
CA THR A 34 8.50 -3.10 2.18
C THR A 34 7.38 -2.28 2.80
N ALA A 35 6.60 -2.90 3.69
CA ALA A 35 5.59 -2.22 4.50
C ALA A 35 6.00 -2.20 5.97
N TYR A 36 5.86 -1.04 6.62
CA TYR A 36 6.25 -0.84 8.01
C TYR A 36 5.04 -0.41 8.83
N TRP A 37 4.69 -1.17 9.86
CA TRP A 37 3.56 -0.86 10.73
C TRP A 37 3.99 -0.55 12.17
N GLY A 38 3.66 0.67 12.62
CA GLY A 38 3.97 1.14 13.97
C GLY A 38 3.33 2.49 14.29
N ILE A 39 3.66 3.06 15.45
CA ILE A 39 3.33 4.45 15.79
C ILE A 39 4.40 5.37 15.22
N LEU A 40 3.98 6.39 14.45
CA LEU A 40 4.86 7.45 14.01
C LEU A 40 5.29 8.33 15.19
N SER A 41 6.51 8.14 15.68
CA SER A 41 7.01 8.86 16.85
C SER A 41 7.61 10.22 16.50
N ARG A 42 8.28 10.32 15.35
CA ARG A 42 9.03 11.52 14.94
C ARG A 42 9.31 11.52 13.45
N ILE A 43 9.42 12.73 12.88
CA ILE A 43 10.06 12.99 11.58
C ILE A 43 11.39 13.72 11.85
N GLU A 44 12.49 13.17 11.35
CA GLU A 44 13.85 13.69 11.52
C GLU A 44 14.31 14.34 10.21
N ASP A 45 14.72 15.61 10.29
CA ASP A 45 15.22 16.44 9.19
C ASP A 45 14.31 16.48 7.93
N GLY A 46 13.01 16.23 8.11
CA GLY A 46 12.05 16.15 7.01
C GLY A 46 12.35 14.99 6.05
N ARG A 47 13.15 14.00 6.45
CA ARG A 47 13.62 12.91 5.58
C ARG A 47 13.38 11.53 6.17
N PHE A 48 13.50 11.36 7.48
CA PHE A 48 13.38 10.05 8.09
C PHE A 48 12.18 9.99 9.02
N ALA A 49 11.32 8.99 8.86
CA ALA A 49 10.27 8.69 9.83
C ALA A 49 10.77 7.64 10.81
N ARG A 50 10.58 7.91 12.11
CA ARG A 50 10.84 6.95 13.16
C ARG A 50 9.53 6.31 13.61
N LEU A 51 9.40 5.00 13.37
CA LEU A 51 8.30 4.20 13.88
C LEU A 51 8.69 3.52 15.19
N THR A 52 7.74 3.42 16.11
CA THR A 52 7.87 2.74 17.40
C THR A 52 6.76 1.71 17.59
N PRO A 53 6.93 0.72 18.47
CA PRO A 53 5.95 -0.35 18.65
C PRO A 53 4.59 0.22 19.11
N PRO A 54 3.47 -0.25 18.56
CA PRO A 54 2.14 0.07 19.08
C PRO A 54 1.97 -0.39 20.54
N PRO A 55 1.05 0.21 21.31
CA PRO A 55 0.85 -0.15 22.71
C PRO A 55 0.43 -1.62 22.83
N GLY A 56 1.09 -2.37 23.70
CA GLY A 56 0.82 -3.80 23.90
C GLY A 56 1.43 -4.73 22.85
N LYS A 57 2.12 -4.21 21.83
CA LYS A 57 2.85 -5.03 20.85
C LYS A 57 4.36 -5.00 21.15
N ARG A 58 5.08 -6.04 20.71
CA ARG A 58 6.51 -6.27 21.05
C ARG A 58 7.51 -5.60 20.09
N GLY A 59 7.04 -4.96 19.03
CA GLY A 59 7.90 -4.36 18.01
C GLY A 59 7.09 -3.71 16.90
N VAL A 60 7.75 -2.85 16.12
CA VAL A 60 7.31 -2.42 14.79
C VAL A 60 7.29 -3.64 13.89
N VAL A 61 6.20 -3.86 13.15
CA VAL A 61 6.13 -4.97 12.20
C VAL A 61 6.67 -4.49 10.86
N VAL A 62 7.63 -5.23 10.32
CA VAL A 62 8.22 -5.00 9.00
C VAL A 62 7.86 -6.17 8.11
N ILE A 63 7.26 -5.88 6.96
CA ILE A 63 6.90 -6.88 5.95
C ILE A 63 7.77 -6.63 4.73
N ALA A 64 8.70 -7.54 4.48
CA ALA A 64 9.63 -7.50 3.39
C ALA A 64 8.93 -7.80 2.04
N PRO A 65 9.56 -7.44 0.91
CA PRO A 65 8.94 -7.60 -0.42
C PRO A 65 8.69 -9.06 -0.85
N ASN A 66 9.30 -10.02 -0.15
CA ASN A 66 9.09 -11.44 -0.37
C ASN A 66 7.94 -12.02 0.49
N GLY A 67 7.21 -11.16 1.21
CA GLY A 67 6.13 -11.56 2.12
C GLY A 67 6.60 -12.03 3.50
N ASP A 68 7.92 -12.15 3.73
CA ASP A 68 8.43 -12.41 5.08
C ASP A 68 8.16 -11.19 5.97
N PHE A 69 7.97 -11.43 7.26
CA PHE A 69 7.85 -10.35 8.22
C PHE A 69 8.67 -10.64 9.47
N TYR A 70 9.07 -9.57 10.13
CA TYR A 70 9.80 -9.62 11.38
C TYR A 70 9.43 -8.40 12.23
N ARG A 71 9.92 -8.38 13.47
CA ARG A 71 9.66 -7.29 14.42
C ARG A 71 10.97 -6.60 14.76
N GLU A 72 10.93 -5.28 14.78
CA GLU A 72 12.03 -4.43 15.24
C GLU A 72 11.61 -3.63 16.47
N ASP A 73 12.55 -3.33 17.38
CA ASP A 73 12.26 -2.49 18.56
C ASP A 73 11.84 -1.07 18.16
N PHE A 74 12.37 -0.57 17.05
CA PHE A 74 11.98 0.64 16.35
C PHE A 74 12.50 0.56 14.92
N THR A 75 11.91 1.31 14.00
CA THR A 75 12.35 1.36 12.60
C THR A 75 12.53 2.80 12.13
N ILE A 76 13.53 3.04 11.29
CA ILE A 76 13.75 4.33 10.63
C ILE A 76 13.51 4.14 9.14
N VAL A 77 12.58 4.90 8.57
CA VAL A 77 12.15 4.78 7.18
C VAL A 77 12.54 6.04 6.40
N ASP A 78 13.21 5.87 5.25
CA ASP A 78 13.56 7.00 4.37
C ASP A 78 12.32 7.44 3.59
N LEU A 79 11.86 8.67 3.87
CA LEU A 79 10.66 9.27 3.29
C LEU A 79 10.79 9.58 1.80
N CYS A 80 12.02 9.63 1.28
CA CYS A 80 12.25 9.78 -0.16
C CYS A 80 11.73 8.56 -0.96
N ASN A 81 11.61 7.40 -0.32
CA ASN A 81 11.17 6.17 -0.97
C ASN A 81 9.71 5.83 -0.67
N ILE A 82 8.97 6.66 0.07
CA ILE A 82 7.59 6.33 0.42
C ILE A 82 6.67 6.46 -0.80
N VAL A 83 5.89 5.41 -1.05
CA VAL A 83 4.88 5.35 -2.11
C VAL A 83 3.47 5.59 -1.59
N GLY A 84 3.26 5.45 -0.28
CA GLY A 84 2.00 5.77 0.37
C GLY A 84 2.00 5.51 1.88
N LYS A 85 0.88 5.83 2.51
CA LYS A 85 0.61 5.55 3.92
C LYS A 85 -0.83 5.09 4.14
N ALA A 86 -1.05 4.31 5.19
CA ALA A 86 -2.37 4.01 5.72
C ALA A 86 -2.42 4.43 7.19
N VAL A 87 -3.50 5.08 7.62
CA VAL A 87 -3.67 5.58 9.00
C VAL A 87 -4.82 4.85 9.70
N ASN A 88 -4.86 4.93 11.04
CA ASN A 88 -5.89 4.30 11.88
C ASN A 88 -5.97 2.78 11.69
N VAL A 89 -4.81 2.16 11.55
CA VAL A 89 -4.67 0.72 11.32
C VAL A 89 -4.94 -0.05 12.60
N ILE A 90 -5.85 -1.03 12.52
CA ILE A 90 -6.25 -1.86 13.65
C ILE A 90 -5.07 -2.76 14.07
N PRO A 91 -4.79 -2.92 15.39
CA PRO A 91 -3.61 -3.64 15.88
C PRO A 91 -3.45 -5.11 15.45
N ASP A 92 -4.52 -5.74 14.98
CA ASP A 92 -4.54 -7.17 14.69
C ASP A 92 -4.62 -7.44 13.18
N ILE A 93 -4.41 -6.41 12.36
CA ILE A 93 -4.56 -6.49 10.90
C ILE A 93 -3.65 -7.54 10.26
N PHE A 94 -2.50 -7.86 10.87
CA PHE A 94 -1.56 -8.87 10.39
C PHE A 94 -1.64 -10.20 11.14
N ASP A 95 -2.38 -10.26 12.25
CA ASP A 95 -2.46 -11.47 13.08
C ASP A 95 -3.26 -12.59 12.38
N GLY A 96 -4.07 -12.22 11.38
CA GLY A 96 -4.78 -13.15 10.49
C GLY A 96 -3.94 -13.73 9.36
N CYS A 97 -2.78 -13.13 9.05
CA CYS A 97 -2.07 -13.49 7.84
C CYS A 97 -1.45 -14.89 7.91
N LYS A 98 -1.68 -15.73 6.90
CA LYS A 98 -1.17 -17.12 6.90
C LYS A 98 0.36 -17.13 6.91
N ASN A 99 0.95 -16.14 6.24
CA ASN A 99 2.40 -15.88 6.30
C ASN A 99 2.82 -15.48 7.71
N PHE A 100 2.00 -14.68 8.42
CA PHE A 100 2.16 -14.38 9.84
C PHE A 100 2.33 -15.63 10.69
N ARG A 101 1.41 -16.59 10.52
CA ARG A 101 1.46 -17.86 11.23
C ARG A 101 2.72 -18.66 10.89
N LYS A 102 3.12 -18.70 9.61
CA LYS A 102 4.28 -19.49 9.17
C LYS A 102 5.61 -18.96 9.72
N ALA A 103 5.83 -17.64 9.71
CA ALA A 103 7.05 -17.09 10.30
C ALA A 103 7.01 -17.07 11.84
N ALA A 104 5.85 -16.86 12.47
CA ALA A 104 5.70 -17.01 13.93
C ALA A 104 6.06 -18.44 14.39
N LEU A 105 5.59 -19.45 13.67
CA LEU A 105 5.96 -20.86 13.90
C LEU A 105 7.46 -21.11 13.70
N THR A 106 8.08 -20.45 12.72
CA THR A 106 9.52 -20.57 12.41
C THR A 106 10.39 -19.90 13.48
N LEU A 107 9.90 -18.82 14.09
CA LEU A 107 10.54 -18.08 15.17
C LEU A 107 10.24 -18.64 16.58
N GLY A 108 9.49 -19.76 16.67
CA GLY A 108 9.14 -20.38 17.95
C GLY A 108 8.14 -19.57 18.79
N ILE A 109 7.41 -18.65 18.17
CA ILE A 109 6.37 -17.85 18.82
C ILE A 109 5.07 -18.66 18.73
N THR A 110 4.76 -19.43 19.77
CA THR A 110 3.52 -20.21 19.88
C THR A 110 2.36 -19.31 20.31
N ASP A 111 1.55 -18.86 19.36
CA ASP A 111 0.23 -18.30 19.68
C ASP A 111 -0.73 -19.43 20.06
N GLN A 112 -1.24 -19.38 21.29
CA GLN A 112 -2.29 -20.25 21.77
C GLN A 112 -3.65 -19.72 21.30
N SER A 113 -4.05 -20.03 20.07
CA SER A 113 -5.48 -20.01 19.71
C SER A 113 -5.78 -21.00 18.58
N PRO A 114 -6.78 -21.88 18.73
CA PRO A 114 -7.17 -22.80 17.67
C PRO A 114 -8.16 -22.12 16.71
N ILE A 115 -7.77 -21.96 15.45
CA ILE A 115 -8.72 -21.69 14.36
C ILE A 115 -8.37 -22.66 13.22
N GLU A 116 -9.28 -23.60 12.98
CA GLU A 116 -9.19 -24.63 11.95
C GLU A 116 -9.14 -24.00 10.54
N ASN A 117 -8.22 -24.50 9.71
CA ASN A 117 -8.06 -24.12 8.31
C ASN A 117 -8.74 -25.15 7.41
N SER A 118 -9.40 -24.70 6.34
CA SER A 118 -9.36 -25.42 5.05
C SER A 118 -9.86 -24.53 3.91
N VAL A 119 -8.98 -24.08 3.00
CA VAL A 119 -9.30 -23.85 1.58
C VAL A 119 -8.00 -23.98 0.77
N THR A 120 -8.04 -24.82 -0.27
CA THR A 120 -7.04 -24.98 -1.34
C THR A 120 -7.30 -23.96 -2.45
N MET A 121 -6.27 -23.34 -3.02
CA MET A 121 -6.41 -22.38 -4.13
C MET A 121 -5.93 -22.98 -5.45
N ASP A 122 -6.76 -22.86 -6.49
CA ASP A 122 -6.43 -23.07 -7.89
C ASP A 122 -6.16 -21.71 -8.56
N GLU A 123 -5.16 -21.69 -9.42
CA GLU A 123 -4.50 -20.50 -9.95
C GLU A 123 -5.00 -20.17 -11.37
N LYS A 124 -5.59 -18.98 -11.58
CA LYS A 124 -5.63 -18.26 -12.87
C LYS A 124 -6.17 -16.83 -12.70
N LEU A 125 -5.27 -15.85 -12.76
CA LEU A 125 -5.59 -14.42 -12.86
C LEU A 125 -5.95 -14.05 -14.31
N SER A 126 -7.12 -13.45 -14.52
CA SER A 126 -7.40 -12.65 -15.72
C SER A 126 -6.94 -11.20 -15.47
N ILE A 127 -6.24 -10.60 -16.43
CA ILE A 127 -5.63 -9.28 -16.32
C ILE A 127 -6.69 -8.22 -16.66
N PRO A 128 -7.07 -7.30 -15.74
CA PRO A 128 -7.98 -6.21 -16.05
C PRO A 128 -7.38 -5.24 -17.08
N THR A 129 -8.20 -4.41 -17.71
CA THR A 129 -7.75 -3.34 -18.61
C THR A 129 -6.93 -2.32 -17.84
N VAL A 130 -5.62 -2.55 -17.79
CA VAL A 130 -4.63 -1.73 -17.11
C VAL A 130 -4.22 -0.62 -18.08
N GLN A 131 -4.38 0.64 -17.71
CA GLN A 131 -3.62 1.69 -18.38
C GLN A 131 -2.19 1.58 -17.86
N VAL A 132 -1.35 0.91 -18.66
CA VAL A 132 0.10 0.92 -18.44
C VAL A 132 0.57 2.30 -18.85
N ILE A 133 1.24 3.00 -17.93
CA ILE A 133 1.93 4.23 -18.24
C ILE A 133 3.16 3.84 -19.07
N GLU A 134 2.97 3.65 -20.37
CA GLU A 134 4.06 3.41 -21.32
C GLU A 134 4.62 4.75 -21.78
N ASP A 135 5.93 4.93 -21.65
CA ASP A 135 6.70 6.03 -22.23
C ASP A 135 6.79 5.86 -23.76
N ASN A 136 5.64 5.87 -24.44
CA ASN A 136 5.60 5.89 -25.89
C ASN A 136 5.85 7.34 -26.34
N ASP A 137 6.90 7.49 -27.16
CA ASP A 137 7.14 8.59 -28.11
C ASP A 137 8.12 9.71 -27.71
N GLY A 138 8.74 9.67 -26.52
CA GLY A 138 9.79 10.62 -26.15
C GLY A 138 9.33 12.08 -25.94
N GLU A 139 8.03 12.35 -26.02
CA GLU A 139 7.44 13.53 -25.38
C GLU A 139 6.98 13.16 -23.97
N PRO A 140 7.45 13.87 -22.93
CA PRO A 140 6.98 13.63 -21.57
C PRO A 140 5.49 13.97 -21.54
N ARG A 141 4.63 12.97 -21.34
CA ARG A 141 3.23 13.23 -20.99
C ARG A 141 3.24 14.16 -19.78
N GLY A 142 2.61 15.31 -19.94
CA GLY A 142 2.53 16.30 -18.88
C GLY A 142 1.89 15.66 -17.65
N ARG A 143 2.44 15.92 -16.47
CA ARG A 143 1.86 15.53 -15.17
C ARG A 143 0.36 15.79 -15.07
N ASP A 144 -0.10 16.84 -15.76
CA ASP A 144 -1.50 17.24 -15.86
C ASP A 144 -2.38 16.16 -16.51
N ASP A 145 -1.87 15.38 -17.48
CA ASP A 145 -2.60 14.28 -18.13
C ASP A 145 -2.92 13.13 -17.16
N ILE A 146 -1.97 12.76 -16.29
CA ILE A 146 -2.22 11.73 -15.26
C ILE A 146 -3.23 12.21 -14.23
N ILE A 147 -3.12 13.47 -13.80
CA ILE A 147 -4.06 14.06 -12.84
C ILE A 147 -5.46 14.11 -13.46
N ASP A 148 -5.59 14.55 -14.70
CA ASP A 148 -6.87 14.61 -15.41
C ASP A 148 -7.50 13.22 -15.56
N GLN A 149 -6.70 12.20 -15.88
CA GLN A 149 -7.14 10.81 -15.92
C GLN A 149 -7.58 10.30 -14.55
N LEU A 150 -6.85 10.59 -13.48
CA LEU A 150 -7.25 10.20 -12.12
C LEU A 150 -8.53 10.93 -11.69
N CYS A 151 -8.67 12.22 -12.03
CA CYS A 151 -9.87 13.01 -11.77
C CYS A 151 -11.10 12.39 -12.44
N PHE A 152 -10.95 11.81 -13.63
CA PHE A 152 -12.01 11.05 -14.28
C PHE A 152 -12.47 9.87 -13.40
N PHE A 153 -11.55 9.17 -12.75
CA PHE A 153 -11.86 8.02 -11.87
C PHE A 153 -12.39 8.40 -10.48
N GLN A 154 -12.35 9.69 -10.10
CA GLN A 154 -12.80 10.12 -8.77
C GLN A 154 -14.30 9.83 -8.57
N GLY A 155 -14.62 9.19 -7.45
CA GLY A 155 -15.99 8.77 -7.14
C GLY A 155 -16.49 7.53 -7.87
N GLN A 156 -15.70 6.93 -8.77
CA GLN A 156 -16.04 5.65 -9.41
C GLN A 156 -15.69 4.47 -8.50
N ASN A 157 -16.48 3.38 -8.61
CA ASN A 157 -16.25 2.16 -7.86
C ASN A 157 -15.24 1.24 -8.55
N GLY A 158 -14.53 0.43 -7.76
CA GLY A 158 -13.60 -0.58 -8.27
C GLY A 158 -12.28 0.01 -8.77
N PHE A 159 -11.92 1.23 -8.36
CA PHE A 159 -10.60 1.80 -8.67
C PHE A 159 -9.50 0.87 -8.14
N ASN A 160 -8.52 0.60 -8.99
CA ASN A 160 -7.33 -0.15 -8.62
C ASN A 160 -6.07 0.59 -9.08
N ALA A 161 -5.03 0.53 -8.25
CA ALA A 161 -3.72 1.10 -8.54
C ALA A 161 -2.61 0.14 -8.12
N ARG A 162 -1.56 0.05 -8.92
CA ARG A 162 -0.31 -0.64 -8.57
C ARG A 162 0.82 0.39 -8.46
N THR A 163 1.69 0.21 -7.47
CA THR A 163 2.84 1.10 -7.24
C THR A 163 4.15 0.46 -7.66
N TRP A 164 5.23 1.26 -7.74
CA TRP A 164 6.60 0.78 -8.00
C TRP A 164 7.09 -0.27 -7.00
N GLY A 165 6.62 -0.23 -5.75
CA GLY A 165 6.94 -1.26 -4.76
C GLY A 165 6.21 -2.59 -4.97
N GLY A 166 5.38 -2.72 -6.02
CA GLY A 166 4.60 -3.93 -6.29
C GLY A 166 3.29 -4.03 -5.49
N PHE A 167 3.00 -3.08 -4.59
CA PHE A 167 1.73 -3.05 -3.88
C PHE A 167 0.57 -2.81 -4.84
N GLN A 168 -0.50 -3.58 -4.67
CA GLN A 168 -1.75 -3.40 -5.40
C GLN A 168 -2.86 -2.99 -4.45
N PHE A 169 -3.44 -1.83 -4.69
CA PHE A 169 -4.55 -1.26 -3.93
C PHE A 169 -5.80 -1.35 -4.78
N THR A 170 -6.81 -2.07 -4.31
CA THR A 170 -8.15 -2.06 -4.90
C THR A 170 -9.09 -1.41 -3.90
N CYS A 171 -9.79 -0.36 -4.27
CA CYS A 171 -10.66 0.37 -3.35
C CYS A 171 -12.06 0.51 -3.88
N SER A 172 -13.02 0.63 -2.98
CA SER A 172 -14.39 0.96 -3.37
C SER A 172 -14.49 2.38 -3.91
N ARG A 173 -13.65 3.32 -3.45
CA ARG A 173 -13.72 4.71 -3.95
C ARG A 173 -12.38 5.43 -3.91
N LEU A 174 -12.04 6.07 -5.03
CA LEU A 174 -11.08 7.19 -5.07
C LEU A 174 -11.80 8.45 -4.56
N VAL A 175 -11.44 8.88 -3.36
CA VAL A 175 -12.13 9.95 -2.64
C VAL A 175 -11.64 11.31 -3.08
N ASP A 176 -10.33 11.48 -3.12
CA ASP A 176 -9.72 12.79 -3.36
C ASP A 176 -8.38 12.69 -4.11
N ILE A 177 -8.03 13.78 -4.79
CA ILE A 177 -6.79 13.97 -5.52
C ILE A 177 -6.30 15.38 -5.19
N GLU A 178 -5.27 15.49 -4.37
CA GLU A 178 -4.73 16.78 -3.92
C GLU A 178 -3.21 16.76 -3.99
N ASP A 179 -2.60 17.78 -4.60
CA ASP A 179 -1.16 18.04 -4.52
C ASP A 179 -0.26 16.81 -4.82
N CYS A 180 -0.71 15.99 -5.76
CA CYS A 180 -0.05 14.75 -6.19
C CYS A 180 -0.06 13.61 -5.19
N LEU A 181 -1.06 13.64 -4.33
CA LEU A 181 -1.52 12.52 -3.54
C LEU A 181 -2.91 12.10 -4.04
N ILE A 182 -3.23 10.83 -3.87
CA ILE A 182 -4.60 10.33 -3.97
C ILE A 182 -5.02 9.70 -2.67
N VAL A 183 -6.27 9.91 -2.28
CA VAL A 183 -6.86 9.34 -1.07
C VAL A 183 -7.89 8.30 -1.44
N LEU A 184 -7.69 7.09 -0.94
CA LEU A 184 -8.51 5.92 -1.19
C LEU A 184 -9.21 5.49 0.12
N THR A 185 -10.44 5.00 0.04
CA THR A 185 -11.16 4.40 1.17
C THR A 185 -11.63 2.98 0.89
N ASP A 186 -11.83 2.20 1.95
CA ASP A 186 -12.27 0.80 1.86
C ASP A 186 -11.35 -0.02 0.94
N VAL A 187 -10.07 0.00 1.28
CA VAL A 187 -8.97 -0.47 0.44
C VAL A 187 -8.64 -1.91 0.76
N LYS A 188 -8.68 -2.76 -0.25
CA LYS A 188 -8.09 -4.10 -0.27
C LYS A 188 -6.67 -3.99 -0.81
N LEU A 189 -5.69 -4.15 0.07
CA LEU A 189 -4.26 -4.20 -0.26
C LEU A 189 -3.84 -5.63 -0.55
N ARG A 190 -3.12 -5.85 -1.65
CA ARG A 190 -2.27 -7.02 -1.86
C ARG A 190 -0.80 -6.63 -1.77
N LEU A 191 -0.05 -7.37 -0.96
CA LEU A 191 1.38 -7.17 -0.79
C LEU A 191 2.16 -7.80 -1.95
N PRO A 192 3.38 -7.33 -2.24
CA PRO A 192 4.25 -7.98 -3.21
C PRO A 192 4.54 -9.41 -2.78
N GLY A 193 4.34 -10.38 -3.69
CA GLY A 193 4.61 -11.79 -3.42
C GLY A 193 3.61 -12.47 -2.48
N ASP A 194 2.52 -11.80 -2.09
CA ASP A 194 1.47 -12.35 -1.24
C ASP A 194 0.12 -12.34 -1.97
N ASP A 195 -0.61 -13.45 -1.86
CA ASP A 195 -1.97 -13.58 -2.39
C ASP A 195 -3.02 -13.07 -1.40
N GLU A 196 -2.63 -12.89 -0.14
CA GLU A 196 -3.51 -12.45 0.92
C GLU A 196 -3.91 -10.97 0.77
N LYS A 197 -5.17 -10.69 1.08
CA LYS A 197 -5.78 -9.37 0.99
C LYS A 197 -5.88 -8.76 2.39
N ILE A 198 -5.29 -7.58 2.57
CA ILE A 198 -5.37 -6.79 3.80
C ILE A 198 -6.40 -5.68 3.62
N PHE A 199 -7.30 -5.51 4.58
CA PHE A 199 -8.34 -4.49 4.53
C PHE A 199 -7.91 -3.24 5.31
N LEU A 200 -7.84 -2.10 4.62
CA LEU A 200 -7.43 -0.81 5.15
C LEU A 200 -8.57 0.21 4.97
N ASN A 201 -8.80 1.03 5.99
CA ASN A 201 -9.89 2.01 5.95
C ASN A 201 -9.56 3.18 5.02
N THR A 202 -8.35 3.75 5.15
CA THR A 202 -7.93 4.93 4.38
C THR A 202 -6.45 4.80 4.01
N VAL A 203 -6.16 4.99 2.73
CA VAL A 203 -4.80 4.96 2.19
C VAL A 203 -4.55 6.22 1.37
N THR A 204 -3.42 6.88 1.63
CA THR A 204 -2.90 7.97 0.81
C THR A 204 -1.76 7.44 -0.04
N LEU A 205 -1.82 7.60 -1.37
CA LEU A 205 -0.74 7.20 -2.28
C LEU A 205 -0.11 8.43 -2.94
N VAL A 206 1.19 8.35 -3.21
CA VAL A 206 1.91 9.36 -4.00
C VAL A 206 1.68 9.08 -5.48
N ILE A 207 1.14 10.03 -6.25
CA ILE A 207 0.81 9.82 -7.67
C ILE A 207 2.02 9.37 -8.49
N ASN A 208 3.18 9.99 -8.26
CA ASN A 208 4.42 9.64 -8.97
C ASN A 208 4.91 8.21 -8.66
N ALA A 209 4.37 7.58 -7.61
CA ALA A 209 4.69 6.21 -7.27
C ALA A 209 3.75 5.18 -7.91
N ILE A 210 2.68 5.64 -8.56
CA ILE A 210 1.71 4.77 -9.27
C ILE A 210 2.33 4.35 -10.60
N LEU A 211 2.44 3.04 -10.79
CA LEU A 211 2.92 2.41 -12.02
C LEU A 211 1.78 2.19 -13.01
N SER A 212 0.61 1.83 -12.51
CA SER A 212 -0.60 1.65 -13.31
C SER A 212 -1.86 1.80 -12.49
N PHE A 213 -2.96 2.16 -13.14
CA PHE A 213 -4.27 2.28 -12.51
C PHE A 213 -5.40 1.97 -13.50
N GLY A 214 -6.61 1.75 -12.98
CA GLY A 214 -7.80 1.51 -13.78
C GLY A 214 -9.02 1.20 -12.91
N ILE A 215 -10.09 0.75 -13.56
CA ILE A 215 -11.28 0.20 -12.90
C ILE A 215 -11.28 -1.31 -13.08
N SER A 216 -11.52 -2.03 -12.00
CA SER A 216 -11.82 -3.45 -12.04
C SER A 216 -13.31 -3.61 -11.78
N SER A 217 -14.00 -4.29 -12.70
CA SER A 217 -15.38 -4.73 -12.49
C SER A 217 -15.48 -5.92 -11.53
N GLN A 218 -14.34 -6.45 -11.02
CA GLN A 218 -14.29 -7.62 -10.13
C GLN A 218 -14.71 -7.32 -8.68
N GLU A 219 -15.78 -6.55 -8.46
CA GLU A 219 -16.48 -6.67 -7.17
C GLU A 219 -17.24 -8.02 -7.07
N GLU A 220 -17.33 -8.83 -8.13
CA GLU A 220 -18.24 -10.00 -8.17
C GLU A 220 -17.67 -11.36 -8.63
N CYS A 221 -16.42 -11.50 -9.09
CA CYS A 221 -15.87 -12.85 -9.30
C CYS A 221 -15.21 -13.27 -7.97
N ASP A 222 -15.99 -13.86 -7.04
CA ASP A 222 -15.42 -14.71 -5.98
C ASP A 222 -14.44 -15.69 -6.63
N ASP A 223 -13.38 -16.08 -5.91
CA ASP A 223 -12.24 -16.88 -6.43
C ASP A 223 -12.65 -18.24 -7.08
N ASP A 224 -13.96 -18.59 -7.10
CA ASP A 224 -14.59 -19.76 -7.72
C ASP A 224 -15.33 -19.50 -9.05
N CYS A 225 -15.32 -18.27 -9.61
CA CYS A 225 -16.08 -18.00 -10.83
C CYS A 225 -15.35 -18.50 -12.10
N HIS A 226 -15.56 -19.78 -12.46
CA HIS A 226 -15.11 -20.40 -13.72
C HIS A 226 -15.78 -19.84 -14.99
N SER A 227 -16.47 -18.69 -14.91
CA SER A 227 -17.38 -18.21 -15.97
C SER A 227 -17.29 -16.71 -16.24
N CYS A 228 -16.17 -16.06 -15.89
CA CYS A 228 -15.90 -14.70 -16.36
C CYS A 228 -15.26 -14.82 -17.79
N PRO A 229 -15.89 -14.27 -18.85
CA PRO A 229 -15.57 -14.54 -20.27
C PRO A 229 -14.21 -14.01 -20.75
#